data_AF-A0AA41X4P7-F1
#
_entry.id   AF-A0AA41X4P7-F1
#
_cell.length_a   1.000
_cell.length_b   1.000
_cell.length_c   1.000
_cell.angle_alpha   90.00
_cell.angle_beta   90.00
_cell.angle_gamma   90.00
#
_symmetry.space_group_name_H-M   'P 1'
#
loop_
_entity.id
_entity.type
_entity.pdbx_description
1 polymer ?
#
loop_
_entity_poly.entity_id
_entity_poly.type
_entity_poly.pdbx_seq_one_letter_code
_entity_poly.pdbx_strand_id
1 'polypeptide(L)' 'KNLKPQVIFESCLIVEDSLLIAMDVKKKITSLGAQRVFVAGTTSRARKYLQNERPSVVVLDINLGNETTIELARELGEKH' A
#
# COMPACT_ATOMS: atom_id res chain seq x y z
N LYS A 1 18.69 3.57 -25.22
CA LYS A 1 17.40 4.28 -25.03
C LYS A 1 17.14 4.36 -23.53
N ASN A 2 17.29 5.54 -22.92
CA ASN A 2 16.94 5.75 -21.52
C ASN A 2 15.42 5.72 -21.38
N LEU A 3 14.86 4.56 -21.01
CA LEU A 3 13.50 4.47 -20.52
C LEU A 3 13.49 5.14 -19.15
N LYS A 4 13.06 6.40 -19.08
CA LYS A 4 12.63 6.97 -17.80
C LYS A 4 11.50 6.04 -17.30
N PRO A 5 11.53 5.59 -16.04
CA PRO A 5 10.41 4.82 -15.50
C PRO A 5 9.13 5.61 -15.75
N GLN A 6 8.17 5.04 -16.48
CA GLN A 6 6.85 5.64 -16.59
C GLN A 6 6.25 5.58 -15.18
N VAL A 7 6.10 6.73 -14.54
CA VAL A 7 5.43 6.81 -13.24
C VAL A 7 3.98 6.38 -13.45
N ILE A 8 3.61 5.19 -12.98
CA ILE A 8 2.24 4.69 -13.07
C ILE A 8 1.33 5.20 -11.95
N PHE A 9 1.90 5.62 -10.80
CA PHE A 9 1.19 6.30 -9.71
C PHE A 9 2.17 7.01 -8.76
N GLU A 10 1.73 8.06 -8.07
CA GLU A 10 2.60 8.88 -7.21
C GLU A 10 2.91 8.23 -5.86
N SER A 11 1.91 7.63 -5.21
CA SER A 11 2.05 7.06 -3.88
C SER A 11 1.27 5.74 -3.72
N CYS A 12 1.85 4.81 -2.96
CA CYS A 12 1.25 3.53 -2.63
C CYS A 12 1.33 3.25 -1.12
N LEU A 13 0.22 2.77 -0.56
CA LEU A 13 0.15 2.16 0.76
C LEU A 13 0.08 0.64 0.60
N ILE A 14 0.99 -0.09 1.23
CA ILE A 14 0.94 -1.56 1.35
C ILE A 14 0.54 -1.89 2.78
N VAL A 15 -0.47 -2.75 2.95
CA VAL A 15 -0.90 -3.26 4.25
C VAL A 15 -0.64 -4.77 4.30
N GLU A 16 0.41 -5.17 5.00
CA GLU A 16 0.99 -6.53 4.99
C GLU A 16 1.85 -6.70 6.25
N ASP A 17 1.64 -7.77 7.02
CA ASP A 17 2.31 -8.02 8.30
C ASP A 17 3.66 -8.75 8.12
N SER A 18 3.80 -9.55 7.06
CA SER A 18 5.04 -10.23 6.72
C SER A 18 6.03 -9.28 6.04
N LEU A 19 7.12 -8.98 6.75
CA LEU A 19 8.18 -8.09 6.24
C LEU A 19 8.71 -8.53 4.87
N LEU A 20 8.90 -9.83 4.66
CA LEU A 20 9.44 -10.36 3.40
C LEU A 20 8.49 -10.12 2.22
N ILE A 21 7.20 -10.36 2.41
CA ILE A 21 6.17 -10.13 1.38
C ILE A 21 6.04 -8.64 1.11
N ALA A 22 5.96 -7.82 2.17
CA ALA A 22 5.87 -6.37 2.03
C ALA A 22 7.06 -5.78 1.27
N MET A 23 8.27 -6.29 1.52
CA MET A 23 9.49 -5.86 0.81
C MET A 23 9.48 -6.28 -0.66
N ASP A 24 9.04 -7.49 -1.00
CA ASP A 24 8.92 -7.93 -2.40
C ASP A 24 7.89 -7.09 -3.17
N VAL A 25 6.72 -6.86 -2.58
CA VAL A 25 5.68 -6.00 -3.17
C VAL A 25 6.19 -4.58 -3.34
N LYS A 26 6.83 -4.00 -2.32
CA LYS A 26 7.43 -2.67 -2.39
C LYS A 26 8.46 -2.58 -3.51
N LYS A 27 9.35 -3.56 -3.66
CA LYS A 27 10.35 -3.61 -4.73
C LYS A 27 9.68 -3.61 -6.10
N LYS A 28 8.66 -4.45 -6.30
CA LYS A 28 7.89 -4.52 -7.55
C LYS A 28 7.22 -3.20 -7.88
N ILE A 29 6.48 -2.63 -6.92
CA ILE A 29 5.80 -1.34 -7.08
C ILE A 29 6.77 -0.20 -7.38
N THR A 30 7.91 -0.16 -6.69
CA THR A 30 8.95 0.84 -6.92
C THR A 30 9.55 0.69 -8.32
N SER A 31 9.79 -0.56 -8.78
CA SER A 31 10.31 -0.84 -10.13
C SER A 31 9.36 -0.42 -11.24
N LEU A 32 8.06 -0.38 -10.96
CA LEU A 32 7.05 0.11 -11.89
C LEU A 32 7.00 1.65 -11.94
N GLY A 33 7.73 2.37 -11.08
CA GLY A 33 7.85 3.83 -11.12
C GLY A 33 7.09 4.57 -10.01
N ALA A 34 6.62 3.88 -8.98
CA ALA A 34 6.03 4.52 -7.80
C ALA A 34 7.06 5.38 -7.06
N GLN A 35 6.73 6.63 -6.74
CA GLN A 35 7.67 7.56 -6.10
C GLN A 35 7.70 7.39 -4.57
N ARG A 36 6.55 7.17 -3.95
CA ARG A 36 6.43 6.99 -2.50
C ARG A 36 5.72 5.68 -2.19
N VAL A 37 6.36 4.80 -1.42
CA VAL A 37 5.75 3.54 -0.96
C VAL A 37 5.86 3.43 0.56
N PHE A 38 4.71 3.42 1.23
CA PHE A 38 4.61 3.19 2.67
C PHE A 38 4.12 1.77 2.96
N VAL A 39 4.65 1.17 4.03
CA VAL A 39 4.27 -0.16 4.50
C VAL A 39 3.67 -0.05 5.90
N ALA A 40 2.51 -0.66 6.09
CA ALA A 40 1.83 -0.80 7.35
C ALA A 40 1.61 -2.28 7.69
N GLY A 41 2.17 -2.76 8.79
CA GLY A 41 1.97 -4.15 9.25
C GLY A 41 0.65 -4.44 9.96
N THR A 42 -0.20 -3.42 10.15
CA THR A 42 -1.47 -3.56 10.87
C THR A 42 -2.51 -2.60 10.30
N THR A 43 -3.79 -2.92 10.50
CA THR A 43 -4.91 -2.05 10.09
C THR A 43 -4.86 -0.70 10.79
N SER A 44 -4.47 -0.68 12.08
CA SER A 44 -4.32 0.54 12.87
C SER A 44 -3.25 1.49 12.30
N ARG A 45 -2.10 0.96 11.90
CA ARG A 45 -1.03 1.76 11.29
C ARG A 45 -1.45 2.28 9.91
N ALA A 46 -2.18 1.48 9.13
CA ALA A 46 -2.74 1.90 7.85
C ALA A 46 -3.74 3.05 8.03
N ARG A 47 -4.69 2.94 8.98
CA ARG A 47 -5.66 4.02 9.28
C ARG A 47 -4.96 5.31 9.72
N LYS A 48 -3.94 5.25 10.58
CA LYS A 48 -3.15 6.43 10.98
C LYS A 48 -2.49 7.13 9.79
N TYR A 49 -1.98 6.36 8.83
CA TYR A 49 -1.42 6.91 7.59
C TYR A 49 -2.51 7.59 6.75
N LEU A 50 -3.66 6.92 6.56
CA LEU A 50 -4.79 7.41 5.77
C LEU A 50 -5.48 8.66 6.33
N GLN A 51 -5.24 9.00 7.60
CA GLN A 51 -5.73 10.25 8.19
C GLN A 51 -5.01 11.48 7.63
N ASN A 52 -3.73 11.34 7.25
CA ASN A 52 -2.87 12.46 6.86
C ASN A 52 -2.50 12.42 5.36
N GLU A 53 -2.48 11.23 4.78
CA GLU A 53 -2.06 11.00 3.40
C GLU A 53 -3.19 10.32 2.60
N ARG A 54 -3.29 10.66 1.31
CA ARG A 54 -4.18 10.00 0.36
C ARG A 54 -3.33 9.27 -0.68
N PRO A 55 -3.05 7.96 -0.49
CA PRO A 55 -2.28 7.21 -1.46
C PRO A 55 -3.04 7.07 -2.78
N SER A 56 -2.35 7.11 -3.92
CA SER A 56 -2.96 6.88 -5.24
C SER A 56 -3.47 5.45 -5.41
N VAL A 57 -2.82 4.50 -4.73
CA VAL A 57 -3.18 3.08 -4.74
C VAL A 57 -2.93 2.47 -3.36
N VAL A 58 -3.76 1.49 -3.00
CA VAL A 58 -3.60 0.70 -1.78
C VAL A 58 -3.54 -0.78 -2.15
N VAL A 59 -2.53 -1.48 -1.62
CA VAL A 59 -2.41 -2.94 -1.70
C VAL A 59 -2.71 -3.50 -0.32
N LEU A 60 -3.70 -4.39 -0.25
CA LEU A 60 -4.18 -5.00 0.98
C LEU A 60 -3.92 -6.50 0.94
N ASP A 61 -3.16 -7.01 1.91
CA ASP A 61 -3.25 -8.43 2.25
C ASP A 61 -4.50 -8.66 3.08
N ILE A 62 -5.27 -9.70 2.74
CA ILE A 62 -6.55 -10.01 3.41
C ILE A 62 -6.30 -10.47 4.86
N ASN A 63 -5.19 -11.16 5.12
CA ASN A 63 -4.92 -11.84 6.39
C ASN A 63 -3.65 -11.31 7.08
N LEU A 64 -3.79 -10.27 7.91
CA LEU A 64 -2.67 -9.67 8.67
C LEU A 64 -2.42 -10.41 9.99
N GLY A 65 -2.28 -11.73 9.92
CA GLY A 65 -2.16 -12.59 11.10
C GLY A 65 -3.46 -12.72 11.87
N ASN A 66 -3.68 -11.85 12.87
CA ASN A 66 -4.87 -11.88 13.74
C ASN A 66 -5.96 -10.88 13.33
N GLU A 67 -5.71 -10.08 12.29
CA GLU A 67 -6.62 -9.07 11.76
C GLU A 67 -6.95 -9.35 10.28
N THR A 68 -8.01 -8.72 9.77
CA THR A 68 -8.32 -8.72 8.35
C THR A 68 -8.45 -7.30 7.80
N THR A 69 -8.10 -7.09 6.54
CA THR A 69 -8.23 -5.79 5.85
C THR A 69 -9.59 -5.58 5.20
N ILE A 70 -10.54 -6.51 5.32
CA ILE A 70 -11.86 -6.40 4.66
C ILE A 70 -12.61 -5.13 5.09
N GLU A 71 -12.65 -4.81 6.39
CA GLU A 71 -13.29 -3.58 6.87
C GLU A 71 -12.59 -2.32 6.35
N LEU A 72 -11.25 -2.35 6.30
CA LEU A 72 -10.45 -1.25 5.75
C LEU A 72 -10.73 -1.05 4.25
N ALA A 73 -10.87 -2.15 3.50
CA ALA A 73 -11.23 -2.10 2.08
C ALA A 73 -12.61 -1.46 1.87
N ARG A 74 -13.60 -1.81 2.72
CA ARG A 74 -14.94 -1.20 2.69
C ARG A 74 -14.88 0.30 2.98
N GLU A 75 -14.15 0.70 4.03
CA GLU A 75 -13.96 2.12 4.39
C GLU A 75 -13.33 2.93 3.25
N LEU A 76 -12.38 2.33 2.52
CA LEU A 76 -11.74 2.96 1.36
C LEU A 76 -12.70 3.07 0.18
N GLY A 77 -13.50 2.02 -0.08
CA GLY A 77 -14.48 2.01 -1.17
C GLY A 77 -15.65 2.99 -0.98
N GLU A 78 -16.07 3.25 0.26
CA GLU A 78 -17.12 4.22 0.58
C GLU A 78 -16.67 5.69 0.51
N LYS A 79 -15.35 5.94 0.54
CA LYS A 79 -14.77 7.29 0.55
C LYS A 79 -14.43 7.82 -0.85
N HIS A 80 -14.73 7.05 -1.90
CA HIS A 80 -14.56 7.42 -3.31
C HIS A 80 -15.90 7.60 -4.00
#